data_AF-E7F1W2-F1
#
_entry.id   AF-E7F1W2-F1
#
_cell.length_a   1.000
_cell.length_b   1.000
_cell.length_c   1.000
_cell.angle_alpha   90.00
_cell.angle_beta   90.00
_cell.angle_gamma   90.00
#
_symmetry.space_group_name_H-M   'P 1'
#
loop_
_entity.id
_entity.type
_entity.pdbx_description
1 polymer ?
#
loop_
_entity_poly.entity_id
_entity_poly.type
_entity_poly.pdbx_seq_one_letter_code
_entity_poly.pdbx_strand_id
1 'polypeptide(L)'
;METNTYRIMRLDILFCFLVWAVLSCSCVRDRVKFGPLCSGNKDNTKRGCDVNYGCGHYGASRGSRKHMGLDIVCTDGAYVYAPFDVRIIGRAKPYGNNNAIDDGITLMGEGLCFKLFYVQPDLLSGTKFKYEKIGSLLPMQKVYPGITSHVHVQMCDKSDPTEYF
;
A
#
# COMPACT_ATOMS: atom_id res chain seq x y z
N MET A 1 33.64 55.51 1.12
CA MET A 1 32.79 54.73 2.05
C MET A 1 31.65 53.97 1.33
N GLU A 2 31.20 54.39 0.15
CA GLU A 2 30.12 53.70 -0.60
C GLU A 2 30.43 52.28 -1.08
N THR A 3 31.69 51.93 -1.37
CA THR A 3 32.03 50.64 -1.98
C THR A 3 31.82 49.43 -1.06
N ASN A 4 31.86 49.61 0.27
CA ASN A 4 31.76 48.50 1.21
C ASN A 4 30.30 48.10 1.49
N THR A 5 29.39 49.09 1.60
CA THR A 5 27.96 48.86 1.80
C THR A 5 27.33 48.11 0.63
N TYR A 6 27.64 48.50 -0.62
CA TYR A 6 27.14 47.78 -1.81
C TYR A 6 27.64 46.34 -1.91
N ARG A 7 28.87 46.05 -1.45
CA ARG A 7 29.41 44.68 -1.44
C ARG A 7 28.72 43.80 -0.41
N ILE A 8 28.47 44.31 0.79
CA ILE A 8 27.78 43.58 1.87
C ILE A 8 26.33 43.30 1.44
N MET A 9 25.58 44.31 0.97
CA MET A 9 24.21 44.12 0.47
C MET A 9 24.14 43.10 -0.67
N ARG A 10 25.10 43.13 -1.61
CA ARG A 10 25.13 42.17 -2.73
C ARG A 10 25.44 40.75 -2.25
N LEU A 11 26.27 40.58 -1.23
CA LEU A 11 26.58 39.28 -0.63
C LEU A 11 25.37 38.72 0.11
N ASP A 12 24.67 39.55 0.89
CA ASP A 12 23.45 39.16 1.62
C ASP A 12 22.34 38.76 0.66
N ILE A 13 22.13 39.52 -0.42
CA ILE A 13 21.14 39.21 -1.46
C ILE A 13 21.47 37.86 -2.14
N LEU A 14 22.74 37.63 -2.50
CA LEU A 14 23.18 36.35 -3.09
C LEU A 14 23.01 35.18 -2.11
N PHE A 15 23.29 35.39 -0.83
CA PHE A 15 23.10 34.39 0.20
C PHE A 15 21.61 34.07 0.40
N CYS A 16 20.74 35.08 0.43
CA CYS A 16 19.30 34.90 0.45
C CYS A 16 18.79 34.12 -0.77
N PHE A 17 19.26 34.44 -1.99
CA PHE A 17 18.89 33.69 -3.20
C PHE A 17 19.36 32.24 -3.14
N LEU A 18 20.57 31.97 -2.63
CA LEU A 18 21.07 30.61 -2.44
C LEU A 18 20.24 29.84 -1.40
N VAL A 19 19.94 30.45 -0.26
CA VAL A 19 19.11 29.85 0.79
C VAL A 19 17.69 29.58 0.27
N TRP A 20 17.10 30.52 -0.48
CA TRP A 20 15.77 30.34 -1.09
C TRP A 20 15.78 29.28 -2.18
N ALA A 21 16.83 29.21 -3.02
CA ALA A 21 16.99 28.18 -4.04
C ALA A 21 17.15 26.78 -3.43
N VAL A 22 17.92 26.65 -2.34
CA VAL A 22 18.10 25.38 -1.62
C VAL A 22 16.81 24.98 -0.91
N LEU A 23 16.08 25.93 -0.31
CA LEU A 23 14.77 25.69 0.32
C LEU A 23 13.68 25.36 -0.71
N SER A 24 13.67 26.00 -1.89
CA SER A 24 12.69 25.73 -2.95
C SER A 24 12.97 24.44 -3.73
N CYS A 25 14.19 23.90 -3.65
CA CYS A 25 14.56 22.62 -4.28
C CYS A 25 14.08 21.42 -3.47
N SER A 26 13.52 21.63 -2.27
CA SER A 26 12.92 20.56 -1.47
C SER A 26 11.50 20.28 -1.95
N CYS A 27 11.37 19.77 -3.18
CA CYS A 27 10.21 18.96 -3.54
C CYS A 27 10.29 17.65 -2.75
N VAL A 28 10.04 17.74 -1.43
CA VAL A 28 9.73 16.58 -0.60
C VAL A 28 8.40 16.07 -1.15
N ARG A 29 8.49 15.21 -2.17
CA ARG A 29 7.35 14.39 -2.57
C ARG A 29 7.08 13.52 -1.35
N ASP A 30 5.99 13.79 -0.66
CA ASP A 30 5.52 12.90 0.40
C ASP A 30 5.51 11.47 -0.16
N ARG A 31 6.13 10.55 0.57
CA ARG A 31 6.11 9.14 0.17
C ARG A 31 4.66 8.67 0.19
N VAL A 32 4.26 7.96 -0.87
CA VAL A 32 2.92 7.37 -0.96
C VAL A 32 2.66 6.50 0.26
N LYS A 33 1.51 6.69 0.90
CA LYS A 33 1.06 5.88 2.03
C LYS A 33 -0.33 5.33 1.74
N PHE A 34 -0.51 4.05 2.04
CA PHE A 34 -1.80 3.39 1.91
C PHE A 34 -2.74 3.90 2.99
N GLY A 35 -3.91 4.40 2.58
CA GLY A 35 -5.03 4.58 3.49
C GLY A 35 -5.51 3.24 4.08
N PRO A 36 -6.44 3.29 5.05
CA PRO A 36 -6.95 2.09 5.70
C PRO A 36 -7.61 1.16 4.68
N LEU A 37 -7.14 -0.08 4.61
CA LEU A 37 -7.63 -1.05 3.63
C LEU A 37 -8.91 -1.75 4.08
N CYS A 38 -9.12 -1.93 5.38
CA CYS A 38 -10.18 -2.81 5.88
C CYS A 38 -11.05 -2.13 6.94
N SER A 39 -12.36 -2.33 6.86
CA SER A 39 -13.30 -1.93 7.91
C SER A 39 -12.94 -2.63 9.22
N GLY A 40 -12.78 -1.85 10.30
CA GLY A 40 -12.35 -2.37 11.60
C GLY A 40 -10.82 -2.40 11.82
N ASN A 41 -10.01 -2.05 10.81
CA ASN A 41 -8.56 -1.90 10.95
C ASN A 41 -8.07 -0.56 10.37
N LYS A 42 -8.36 0.53 11.09
CA LYS A 42 -8.03 1.90 10.65
C LYS A 42 -6.53 2.17 10.51
N ASP A 43 -5.70 1.42 11.24
CA ASP A 43 -4.25 1.66 11.33
C ASP A 43 -3.44 0.73 10.41
N ASN A 44 -4.11 -0.06 9.55
CA ASN A 44 -3.46 -1.10 8.74
C ASN A 44 -2.55 -2.01 9.56
N THR A 45 -3.04 -2.47 10.72
CA THR A 45 -2.32 -3.41 11.58
C THR A 45 -1.88 -4.63 10.76
N LYS A 46 -0.58 -4.90 10.77
CA LYS A 46 0.05 -6.00 10.04
C LYS A 46 -0.25 -7.32 10.77
N ARG A 47 -0.59 -8.38 10.02
CA ARG A 47 -0.75 -9.72 10.60
C ARG A 47 0.58 -10.19 11.16
N GLY A 48 0.54 -10.72 12.39
CA GLY A 48 1.68 -11.31 13.07
C GLY A 48 2.01 -12.72 12.56
N CYS A 49 2.35 -13.61 13.48
CA CYS A 49 2.61 -15.01 13.19
C CYS A 49 1.53 -15.89 13.81
N ASP A 50 0.91 -16.75 13.00
CA ASP A 50 0.02 -17.79 13.49
C ASP A 50 0.80 -19.11 13.55
N VAL A 51 0.64 -19.88 14.63
CA VAL A 51 1.42 -21.09 14.92
C VAL A 51 1.50 -22.06 13.73
N ASN A 52 0.40 -22.26 13.01
CA ASN A 52 0.30 -23.22 11.90
C ASN A 52 0.45 -22.59 10.50
N TYR A 53 0.55 -21.26 10.39
CA TYR A 53 0.51 -20.55 9.10
C TYR A 53 1.68 -19.58 8.89
N GLY A 54 2.59 -19.48 9.85
CA GLY A 54 3.75 -18.58 9.79
C GLY A 54 3.35 -17.11 9.85
N CYS A 55 4.27 -16.24 9.44
CA CYS A 55 4.17 -14.79 9.62
C CYS A 55 3.68 -14.04 8.38
N GLY A 56 2.97 -12.94 8.61
CA GLY A 56 2.37 -12.10 7.57
C GLY A 56 3.26 -11.03 6.94
N HIS A 57 4.50 -10.85 7.42
CA HIS A 57 5.43 -9.87 6.85
C HIS A 57 6.05 -10.34 5.52
N TYR A 58 6.53 -9.38 4.72
CA TYR A 58 7.26 -9.67 3.49
C TYR A 58 8.52 -10.49 3.75
N GLY A 59 8.81 -11.46 2.89
CA GLY A 59 10.00 -12.30 2.98
C GLY A 59 9.91 -13.42 4.02
N ALA A 60 8.83 -13.52 4.80
CA ALA A 60 8.61 -14.63 5.73
C ALA A 60 8.69 -15.99 5.03
N SER A 61 9.22 -17.01 5.72
CA SER A 61 9.36 -18.36 5.15
C SER A 61 7.99 -18.99 4.83
N ARG A 62 7.95 -19.72 3.71
CA ARG A 62 6.83 -20.57 3.25
C ARG A 62 7.41 -21.91 2.77
N GLY A 63 8.25 -22.52 3.59
CA GLY A 63 9.04 -23.70 3.22
C GLY A 63 10.16 -23.33 2.25
N SER A 64 10.10 -23.82 1.01
CA SER A 64 11.06 -23.47 -0.04
C SER A 64 10.84 -22.10 -0.68
N ARG A 65 9.72 -21.43 -0.35
CA ARG A 65 9.32 -20.15 -0.93
C ARG A 65 9.34 -19.04 0.11
N LYS A 66 9.26 -17.79 -0.37
CA LYS A 66 9.09 -16.59 0.46
C LYS A 66 7.69 -16.01 0.32
N HIS A 67 7.25 -15.32 1.35
CA HIS A 67 6.02 -14.54 1.36
C HIS A 67 6.20 -13.24 0.56
N MET A 68 5.66 -13.19 -0.66
CA MET A 68 5.86 -12.07 -1.60
C MET A 68 4.77 -11.00 -1.47
N GLY A 69 4.54 -10.54 -0.24
CA GLY A 69 3.55 -9.52 0.08
C GLY A 69 3.50 -9.22 1.57
N LEU A 70 2.58 -8.35 1.96
CA LEU A 70 2.30 -7.98 3.34
C LEU A 70 0.83 -8.24 3.66
N ASP A 71 0.60 -8.96 4.74
CA ASP A 71 -0.74 -9.26 5.23
C ASP A 71 -1.21 -8.15 6.18
N ILE A 72 -2.34 -7.52 5.84
CA ILE A 72 -3.00 -6.52 6.68
C ILE A 72 -4.24 -7.15 7.29
N VAL A 73 -4.35 -7.14 8.62
CA VAL A 73 -5.45 -7.77 9.36
C VAL A 73 -6.79 -7.25 8.85
N CYS A 74 -7.70 -8.17 8.55
CA CYS A 74 -9.02 -7.87 8.03
C CYS A 74 -9.94 -9.05 8.32
N THR A 75 -11.10 -8.83 8.95
CA THR A 75 -11.99 -9.93 9.32
C THR A 75 -12.76 -10.45 8.11
N ASP A 76 -13.10 -11.74 8.09
CA ASP A 76 -13.95 -12.33 7.03
C ASP A 76 -15.23 -11.50 6.83
N GLY A 77 -15.56 -11.19 5.58
CA GLY A 77 -16.72 -10.36 5.21
C GLY A 77 -16.56 -8.85 5.40
N ALA A 78 -15.46 -8.38 5.99
CA ALA A 78 -15.17 -6.96 6.14
C ALA A 78 -15.11 -6.23 4.80
N TYR A 79 -15.46 -4.94 4.79
CA TYR A 79 -15.32 -4.11 3.62
C TYR A 79 -13.85 -3.78 3.37
N VAL A 80 -13.46 -3.83 2.10
CA VAL A 80 -12.15 -3.42 1.64
C VAL A 80 -12.29 -2.10 0.89
N TYR A 81 -11.45 -1.13 1.23
CA TYR A 81 -11.47 0.23 0.69
C TYR A 81 -10.31 0.50 -0.26
N ALA A 82 -10.50 1.48 -1.14
CA ALA A 82 -9.42 2.06 -1.94
C ALA A 82 -8.48 2.86 -1.01
N PRO A 83 -7.16 2.55 -0.97
CA PRO A 83 -6.22 3.25 -0.08
C PRO A 83 -5.94 4.71 -0.49
N PHE A 84 -6.14 5.02 -1.77
CA PHE A 84 -6.03 6.30 -2.45
C PHE A 84 -6.79 6.18 -3.78
N ASP A 85 -6.79 7.22 -4.61
CA ASP A 85 -7.45 7.17 -5.91
C ASP A 85 -6.78 6.13 -6.80
N VAL A 86 -7.55 5.14 -7.25
CA VAL A 86 -7.06 3.98 -7.98
C VAL A 86 -7.90 3.68 -9.20
N ARG A 87 -7.25 3.17 -10.24
CA ARG A 87 -7.86 2.47 -11.35
C ARG A 87 -7.83 0.97 -11.11
N ILE A 88 -8.97 0.32 -11.23
CA ILE A 88 -9.11 -1.14 -11.27
C ILE A 88 -8.68 -1.61 -12.65
N ILE A 89 -7.61 -2.41 -12.70
CA ILE A 89 -7.05 -2.91 -13.96
C ILE A 89 -7.47 -4.35 -14.27
N GLY A 90 -7.99 -5.07 -13.28
CA GLY A 90 -8.58 -6.38 -13.50
C GLY A 90 -8.63 -7.26 -12.27
N ARG A 91 -9.09 -8.49 -12.49
CA ARG A 91 -9.17 -9.54 -11.47
C ARG A 91 -7.79 -10.14 -11.20
N ALA A 92 -7.52 -10.46 -9.94
CA ALA A 92 -6.37 -11.27 -9.54
C ALA A 92 -6.83 -12.65 -9.04
N LYS A 93 -6.08 -13.70 -9.35
CA LYS A 93 -6.31 -15.08 -8.87
C LYS A 93 -5.05 -15.59 -8.18
N PRO A 94 -4.97 -15.60 -6.83
CA PRO A 94 -3.76 -16.01 -6.13
C PRO A 94 -3.43 -17.51 -6.29
N TYR A 95 -4.43 -18.37 -6.51
CA TYR A 95 -4.26 -19.82 -6.61
C TYR A 95 -4.60 -20.38 -8.00
N GLY A 96 -5.60 -19.81 -8.68
CA GLY A 96 -6.09 -20.31 -9.96
C GLY A 96 -6.85 -21.64 -9.86
N ASN A 97 -7.32 -22.02 -8.67
CA ASN A 97 -8.04 -23.26 -8.39
C ASN A 97 -9.48 -23.05 -7.92
N ASN A 98 -9.98 -21.81 -7.93
CA ASN A 98 -11.35 -21.44 -7.58
C ASN A 98 -11.79 -21.89 -6.16
N ASN A 99 -10.86 -22.02 -5.22
CA ASN A 99 -11.22 -22.21 -3.82
C ASN A 99 -11.96 -20.97 -3.25
N ALA A 100 -12.49 -21.08 -2.04
CA ALA A 100 -13.35 -20.06 -1.43
C ALA A 100 -12.72 -18.66 -1.27
N ILE A 101 -11.39 -18.54 -1.37
CA ILE A 101 -10.67 -17.27 -1.33
C ILE A 101 -9.84 -16.98 -2.58
N ASP A 102 -10.01 -17.75 -3.67
CA ASP A 102 -9.27 -17.53 -4.91
C ASP A 102 -9.88 -16.39 -5.75
N ASP A 103 -9.91 -15.18 -5.20
CA ASP A 103 -10.22 -13.95 -5.92
C ASP A 103 -9.40 -12.78 -5.39
N GLY A 104 -9.39 -11.69 -6.13
CA GLY A 104 -8.68 -10.47 -5.78
C GLY A 104 -8.79 -9.42 -6.86
N ILE A 105 -8.16 -8.28 -6.60
CA ILE A 105 -8.22 -7.08 -7.43
C ILE A 105 -6.81 -6.63 -7.75
N THR A 106 -6.55 -6.29 -9.02
CA THR A 106 -5.33 -5.59 -9.42
C THR A 106 -5.66 -4.10 -9.61
N LEU A 107 -4.85 -3.24 -9.02
CA LEU A 107 -5.06 -1.80 -8.90
C LEU A 107 -3.83 -1.03 -9.34
N MET A 108 -4.04 0.18 -9.87
CA MET A 108 -3.00 1.17 -10.15
C MET A 108 -3.40 2.54 -9.62
N GLY A 109 -2.46 3.25 -8.99
CA GLY A 109 -2.68 4.60 -8.46
C GLY A 109 -1.41 5.10 -7.78
N GLU A 110 -1.22 6.42 -7.68
CA GLU A 110 -0.03 7.03 -7.04
C GLU A 110 1.32 6.53 -7.60
N GLY A 111 1.35 6.14 -8.88
CA GLY A 111 2.55 5.55 -9.51
C GLY A 111 2.83 4.09 -9.12
N LEU A 112 1.95 3.46 -8.34
CA LEU A 112 2.07 2.08 -7.87
C LEU A 112 1.17 1.13 -8.67
N CYS A 113 1.61 -0.13 -8.78
CA CYS A 113 0.80 -1.26 -9.24
C CYS A 113 0.81 -2.33 -8.16
N PHE A 114 -0.36 -2.73 -7.69
CA PHE A 114 -0.48 -3.70 -6.61
C PHE A 114 -1.75 -4.55 -6.75
N LYS A 115 -1.75 -5.67 -6.02
CA LYS A 115 -2.84 -6.64 -5.93
C LYS A 115 -3.31 -6.73 -4.50
N LEU A 116 -4.62 -6.82 -4.31
CA LEU A 116 -5.25 -7.19 -3.05
C LEU A 116 -5.87 -8.58 -3.24
N PHE A 117 -5.30 -9.60 -2.60
CA PHE A 117 -5.83 -10.96 -2.66
C PHE A 117 -6.87 -11.21 -1.57
N TYR A 118 -7.67 -12.24 -1.81
CA TYR A 118 -8.75 -12.70 -0.93
C TYR A 118 -9.90 -11.69 -0.85
N VAL A 119 -10.06 -10.87 -1.88
CA VAL A 119 -11.09 -9.83 -1.95
C VAL A 119 -12.04 -10.17 -3.09
N GLN A 120 -13.34 -10.18 -2.80
CA GLN A 120 -14.38 -10.19 -3.81
C GLN A 120 -14.54 -8.76 -4.35
N PRO A 121 -14.19 -8.48 -5.61
CA PRO A 121 -14.37 -7.16 -6.19
C PRO A 121 -15.84 -6.79 -6.35
N ASP A 122 -16.18 -5.54 -6.03
CA ASP A 122 -17.47 -4.95 -6.41
C ASP A 122 -17.49 -4.62 -7.91
N LEU A 123 -16.33 -4.29 -8.49
CA LEU A 123 -16.13 -3.98 -9.91
C LEU A 123 -14.83 -4.61 -10.43
N LEU A 124 -14.81 -4.99 -11.71
CA LEU A 124 -13.63 -5.56 -12.37
C LEU A 124 -12.84 -4.55 -13.22
N SER A 125 -13.37 -3.35 -13.40
CA SER A 125 -12.73 -2.23 -14.10
C SER A 125 -13.34 -0.91 -13.63
N GLY A 126 -12.66 0.19 -13.91
CA GLY A 126 -13.11 1.55 -13.56
C GLY A 126 -12.18 2.24 -12.56
N THR A 127 -12.67 3.32 -11.98
CA THR A 127 -11.93 4.14 -11.01
C THR A 127 -12.65 4.10 -9.67
N LYS A 128 -11.88 4.12 -8.58
CA LYS A 128 -12.37 4.23 -7.21
C LYS A 128 -11.58 5.32 -6.50
N PHE A 129 -12.28 6.23 -5.87
CA PHE A 129 -11.66 7.29 -5.08
C PHE A 129 -11.27 6.75 -3.71
N LYS A 130 -10.30 7.43 -3.08
CA LYS A 130 -9.85 7.12 -1.73
C LYS A 130 -11.02 6.88 -0.77
N TYR A 131 -10.92 5.82 0.04
CA TYR A 131 -11.92 5.39 1.02
C TYR A 131 -13.23 4.83 0.45
N GLU A 132 -13.44 4.83 -0.87
CA GLU A 132 -14.58 4.11 -1.43
C GLU A 132 -14.41 2.61 -1.26
N LYS A 133 -15.53 1.91 -1.03
CA LYS A 133 -15.54 0.45 -1.01
C LYS A 133 -15.22 -0.10 -2.41
N ILE A 134 -14.27 -1.02 -2.45
CA ILE A 134 -13.83 -1.72 -3.67
C ILE A 134 -14.21 -3.19 -3.67
N GLY A 135 -14.53 -3.75 -2.51
CA GLY A 135 -14.90 -5.14 -2.36
C GLY A 135 -15.14 -5.54 -0.92
N SER A 136 -15.22 -6.85 -0.70
CA SER A 136 -15.30 -7.44 0.65
C SER A 136 -14.30 -8.59 0.77
N LEU A 137 -13.76 -8.79 1.98
CA LEU A 137 -12.88 -9.93 2.24
C LEU A 137 -13.65 -11.25 2.13
N LEU A 138 -13.11 -12.18 1.37
CA LEU A 138 -13.60 -13.54 1.22
C LEU A 138 -13.44 -14.34 2.53
N PRO A 139 -14.20 -15.44 2.73
CA PRO A 139 -14.19 -16.19 3.98
C PRO A 139 -12.92 -17.04 4.12
N MET A 140 -11.82 -16.42 4.54
CA MET A 140 -10.49 -17.03 4.69
C MET A 140 -10.50 -18.23 5.63
N GLN A 141 -11.33 -18.18 6.68
CA GLN A 141 -11.43 -19.29 7.64
C GLN A 141 -11.95 -20.60 7.01
N LYS A 142 -12.59 -20.54 5.84
CA LYS A 142 -13.01 -21.76 5.11
C LYS A 142 -11.86 -22.51 4.45
N VAL A 143 -10.72 -21.84 4.22
CA VAL A 143 -9.55 -22.42 3.55
C VAL A 143 -8.40 -22.61 4.54
N TYR A 144 -8.23 -21.68 5.48
CA TYR A 144 -7.18 -21.73 6.51
C TYR A 144 -7.77 -21.53 7.92
N PRO A 145 -8.43 -22.54 8.51
CA PRO A 145 -8.99 -22.42 9.85
C PRO A 145 -7.94 -22.09 10.91
N GLY A 146 -8.08 -20.95 11.58
CA GLY A 146 -7.17 -20.50 12.64
C GLY A 146 -6.01 -19.61 12.19
N ILE A 147 -5.94 -19.26 10.90
CA ILE A 147 -5.10 -18.13 10.46
C ILE A 147 -5.76 -16.83 10.92
N THR A 148 -4.98 -15.78 11.22
CA THR A 148 -5.57 -14.45 11.35
C THR A 148 -6.06 -13.99 9.97
N SER A 149 -7.35 -13.70 9.79
CA SER A 149 -7.88 -13.21 8.51
C SER A 149 -7.24 -11.88 8.10
N HIS A 150 -6.95 -11.72 6.81
CA HIS A 150 -6.18 -10.59 6.29
C HIS A 150 -6.43 -10.35 4.80
N VAL A 151 -6.16 -9.13 4.35
CA VAL A 151 -5.90 -8.83 2.93
C VAL A 151 -4.40 -9.00 2.68
N HIS A 152 -4.03 -9.80 1.69
CA HIS A 152 -2.64 -9.90 1.23
C HIS A 152 -2.37 -8.83 0.17
N VAL A 153 -1.49 -7.89 0.49
CA VAL A 153 -1.06 -6.81 -0.38
C VAL A 153 0.23 -7.21 -1.09
N GLN A 154 0.20 -7.23 -2.42
CA GLN A 154 1.37 -7.61 -3.22
C GLN A 154 1.60 -6.63 -4.35
N MET A 155 2.81 -6.06 -4.41
CA MET A 155 3.24 -5.26 -5.55
C MET A 155 3.28 -6.11 -6.82
N CYS A 156 2.96 -5.53 -7.97
CA CYS A 156 2.92 -6.25 -9.25
C CYS A 156 4.28 -6.87 -9.63
N ASP A 157 5.37 -6.20 -9.27
CA ASP A 157 6.76 -6.65 -9.43
C ASP A 157 7.26 -7.56 -8.29
N LYS A 158 6.41 -7.81 -7.28
CA LYS A 158 6.72 -8.57 -6.06
C LYS A 158 7.78 -7.93 -5.15
N SER A 159 8.03 -6.62 -5.28
CA SER A 159 8.81 -5.84 -4.31
C SER A 159 8.13 -5.79 -2.93
N ASP A 160 8.88 -5.37 -1.90
CA ASP A 160 8.38 -5.26 -0.54
C ASP A 160 7.43 -4.06 -0.38
N PRO A 161 6.13 -4.26 -0.11
CA PRO A 161 5.18 -3.16 0.07
C PRO A 161 5.30 -2.44 1.42
N THR A 162 6.15 -2.92 2.34
CA THR A 162 6.19 -2.47 3.74
C THR A 162 6.43 -0.96 3.88
N GLU A 163 7.17 -0.34 2.97
CA GLU A 163 7.46 1.10 3.03
C GLU A 163 6.22 2.00 2.83
N TYR A 164 5.15 1.47 2.22
CA TYR A 164 3.91 2.19 1.96
C TYR A 164 2.90 2.13 3.12
N PHE A 165 3.24 1.41 4.20
CA PHE A 165 2.46 1.30 5.44
C PHE A 165 3.22 1.93 6.61
#